data_AF-A0A812IB52-F1
#
_entry.id   AF-A0A812IB52-F1
#
_cell.length_a   1.000
_cell.length_b   1.000
_cell.length_c   1.000
_cell.angle_alpha   90.00
_cell.angle_beta   90.00
_cell.angle_gamma   90.00
#
_symmetry.space_group_name_H-M   'P 1'
#
loop_
_entity.id
_entity.type
_entity.pdbx_description
1 polymer ?
#
loop_
_entity_poly.entity_id
_entity_poly.type
_entity_poly.pdbx_seq_one_letter_code
_entity_poly.pdbx_strand_id
1 'polypeptide(L)'
;VREELQERARHCDAGDLPEALRSVLRSTGLLAPFLQKQTLAIPICPKARVLKMAGLYDLRMTIKVLDQEIFGPARSLEEQVDESQARATVAEIQEKVEKELTRCVEEPDRM
;
A
#
# COMPACT_ATOMS: atom_id res chain seq x y z
N VAL A 1 -9.37 4.01 3.73
CA VAL A 1 -8.55 3.62 2.55
C VAL A 1 -9.40 3.55 1.30
N ARG A 2 -10.31 2.58 1.12
CA ARG A 2 -11.14 2.51 -0.10
C ARG A 2 -12.02 3.76 -0.32
N GLU A 3 -12.70 4.24 0.72
CA GLU A 3 -13.49 5.47 0.66
C GLU A 3 -12.62 6.73 0.49
N GLU A 4 -11.51 6.83 1.23
CA GLU A 4 -10.52 7.93 1.08
C GLU A 4 -9.89 7.99 -0.32
N LEU A 5 -9.61 6.83 -0.94
CA LEU A 5 -9.10 6.71 -2.31
C LEU A 5 -10.14 7.24 -3.31
N GLN A 6 -11.42 6.88 -3.12
CA GLN A 6 -12.52 7.34 -3.98
C GLN A 6 -12.83 8.83 -3.78
N GLU A 7 -12.79 9.33 -2.55
CA GLU A 7 -13.08 10.73 -2.24
C GLU A 7 -12.00 11.66 -2.83
N ARG A 8 -10.72 11.32 -2.69
CA ARG A 8 -9.64 12.11 -3.29
C ARG A 8 -9.58 11.99 -4.81
N ALA A 9 -9.91 10.84 -5.36
CA ALA A 9 -10.02 10.68 -6.81
C ALA A 9 -11.11 11.58 -7.44
N ARG A 10 -12.15 11.96 -6.68
CA ARG A 10 -13.21 12.87 -7.14
C ARG A 10 -12.80 14.36 -7.12
N HIS A 11 -11.72 14.70 -6.42
CA HIS A 11 -11.27 16.08 -6.22
C HIS A 11 -9.97 16.43 -6.94
N CYS A 12 -9.34 15.47 -7.63
CA CYS A 12 -8.15 15.70 -8.43
C CYS A 12 -8.51 15.79 -9.92
N ASP A 13 -7.89 16.73 -10.63
CA ASP A 13 -7.91 16.74 -12.09
C ASP A 13 -7.25 15.46 -12.62
N ALA A 14 -7.68 14.98 -13.79
CA ALA A 14 -7.23 13.69 -14.34
C ALA A 14 -5.70 13.57 -14.46
N GLY A 15 -5.00 14.67 -14.73
CA GLY A 15 -3.53 14.71 -14.79
C GLY A 15 -2.81 14.59 -13.44
N ASP A 16 -3.49 14.90 -12.33
CA ASP A 16 -2.92 14.86 -10.98
C ASP A 16 -3.27 13.58 -10.22
N LEU A 17 -4.19 12.77 -10.75
CA LEU A 17 -4.67 11.56 -10.08
C LEU A 17 -3.57 10.54 -9.75
N PRO A 18 -2.57 10.27 -10.62
CA PRO A 18 -1.49 9.34 -10.29
C PRO A 18 -0.66 9.79 -9.07
N GLU A 19 -0.31 11.08 -8.98
CA GLU A 19 0.46 11.62 -7.86
C GLU A 19 -0.41 11.70 -6.59
N ALA A 20 -1.71 11.97 -6.73
CA ALA A 20 -2.66 11.91 -5.63
C ALA A 20 -2.79 10.49 -5.07
N LEU A 21 -2.95 9.47 -5.93
CA LEU A 21 -2.98 8.06 -5.53
C LEU A 21 -1.68 7.67 -4.82
N ARG A 22 -0.53 8.07 -5.37
CA ARG A 22 0.79 7.85 -4.78
C ARG A 22 0.89 8.45 -3.38
N SER A 23 0.46 9.70 -3.23
CA SER A 23 0.45 10.40 -1.95
C SER A 23 -0.45 9.72 -0.93
N VAL A 24 -1.65 9.28 -1.33
CA VAL A 24 -2.58 8.56 -0.47
C VAL A 24 -2.02 7.21 -0.02
N LEU A 25 -1.52 6.40 -0.96
CA LEU A 25 -0.95 5.09 -0.62
C LEU A 25 0.27 5.23 0.31
N ARG A 26 1.11 6.24 0.09
CA ARG A 26 2.29 6.53 0.94
C ARG A 26 1.95 7.10 2.32
N SER A 27 0.86 7.84 2.44
CA SER A 27 0.40 8.43 3.70
C SER A 27 -0.56 7.52 4.47
N THR A 28 -1.04 6.44 3.84
CA THR A 28 -1.91 5.46 4.50
C THR A 28 -1.16 4.83 5.66
N GLY A 29 -1.59 5.09 6.90
CA GLY A 29 -0.89 4.62 8.11
C GLY A 29 -0.72 3.09 8.21
N LEU A 30 -1.50 2.32 7.43
CA LEU A 30 -1.32 0.88 7.27
C LEU A 30 -0.08 0.52 6.43
N LEU A 31 0.14 1.22 5.32
CA LEU A 31 1.21 0.93 4.34
C LEU A 31 2.47 1.76 4.56
N ALA A 32 2.34 2.97 5.10
CA ALA A 32 3.44 3.92 5.26
C ALA A 32 4.67 3.31 5.95
N PRO A 33 4.53 2.51 7.03
CA PRO A 33 5.69 1.88 7.68
C PRO A 33 6.43 0.86 6.80
N PHE A 34 5.73 0.19 5.88
CA PHE A 34 6.33 -0.77 4.92
C PHE A 34 6.97 -0.07 3.71
N LEU A 35 6.71 1.23 3.53
CA LEU A 35 7.29 2.03 2.44
C LEU A 35 8.53 2.82 2.88
N GLN A 36 8.80 2.90 4.18
CA GLN A 36 9.95 3.59 4.75
C GLN A 36 11.23 2.73 4.66
N LYS A 37 12.39 3.38 4.49
CA LYS A 37 13.69 2.69 4.43
C LYS A 37 14.11 2.03 5.75
N GLN A 38 13.47 2.40 6.85
CA GLN A 38 13.78 1.92 8.20
C GLN A 38 12.51 1.33 8.81
N THR A 39 12.54 0.04 9.11
CA THR A 39 11.44 -0.74 9.71
C THR A 39 11.11 -0.35 11.16
N LEU A 40 11.80 0.66 11.71
CA LEU A 40 11.59 1.21 13.05
C LEU A 40 10.16 1.75 13.29
N ALA A 41 9.43 2.06 12.22
CA ALA A 41 8.05 2.55 12.31
C ALA A 41 7.01 1.43 12.51
N ILE A 42 7.33 0.18 12.20
CA ILE A 42 6.38 -0.94 12.32
C ILE A 42 6.03 -1.25 13.78
N PRO A 43 7.01 -1.33 14.72
CA PRO A 43 6.71 -1.58 16.14
C PRO A 43 5.83 -0.51 16.80
N ILE A 44 5.93 0.75 16.35
CA ILE A 44 5.24 1.89 16.95
C ILE A 44 3.94 2.27 16.23
N CYS A 45 3.67 1.72 15.03
CA CYS A 45 2.43 1.96 14.30
C CYS A 45 1.46 0.78 14.50
N PRO A 46 0.36 0.94 15.28
CA PRO A 46 -0.55 -0.17 15.58
C PRO A 46 -1.14 -0.82 14.33
N LYS A 47 -1.45 -0.02 13.30
CA LYS A 47 -2.00 -0.52 12.03
C LYS A 47 -1.01 -1.41 11.28
N ALA A 48 0.25 -0.98 11.17
CA ALA A 48 1.29 -1.79 10.53
C ALA A 48 1.67 -3.02 11.35
N ARG A 49 1.64 -2.94 12.68
CA ARG A 49 1.84 -4.11 13.55
C ARG A 49 0.75 -5.16 13.35
N VAL A 50 -0.51 -4.75 13.26
CA VAL A 50 -1.62 -5.66 12.94
C VAL A 50 -1.42 -6.31 11.58
N LEU A 51 -0.96 -5.55 10.58
CA LEU A 51 -0.67 -6.11 9.26
C LEU A 51 0.50 -7.12 9.29
N LYS A 52 1.58 -6.82 10.02
CA LYS A 52 2.69 -7.77 10.27
C LYS A 52 2.16 -9.05 10.94
N MET A 53 1.34 -8.93 11.97
CA MET A 53 0.75 -10.07 12.68
C MET A 53 -0.15 -10.92 11.78
N ALA A 54 -0.95 -10.28 10.90
CA ALA A 54 -1.73 -11.00 9.90
C ALA A 54 -0.82 -11.76 8.93
N GLY A 55 0.26 -11.13 8.47
CA GLY A 55 1.26 -11.77 7.61
C GLY A 55 1.98 -12.96 8.27
N LEU A 56 2.27 -12.88 9.58
CA LEU A 56 2.85 -13.97 10.36
C LEU A 56 1.90 -15.18 10.46
N TYR A 57 0.59 -14.94 10.48
CA TYR A 57 -0.42 -15.99 10.54
C TYR A 57 -0.68 -16.62 9.16
N ASP A 58 -0.91 -15.78 8.15
CA ASP A 58 -1.12 -16.20 6.76
C ASP A 58 -0.71 -15.08 5.79
N LEU A 59 0.54 -15.13 5.33
CA LEU A 59 1.09 -14.16 4.39
C LEU A 59 0.33 -14.14 3.06
N ARG A 60 -0.06 -15.32 2.53
CA ARG A 60 -0.73 -15.42 1.23
C ARG A 60 -2.11 -14.77 1.28
N MET A 61 -2.88 -15.06 2.31
CA MET A 61 -4.19 -14.42 2.49
C MET A 61 -4.04 -12.92 2.75
N THR A 62 -3.05 -12.51 3.53
CA THR A 62 -2.80 -11.09 3.82
C THR A 62 -2.51 -10.29 2.55
N ILE A 63 -1.62 -10.79 1.68
CA ILE A 63 -1.34 -10.16 0.37
C ILE A 63 -2.60 -10.10 -0.49
N LYS A 64 -3.37 -11.20 -0.54
CA LYS A 64 -4.63 -11.24 -1.30
C LYS A 64 -5.64 -10.19 -0.83
N VAL A 65 -5.78 -9.99 0.49
CA VAL A 65 -6.68 -8.97 1.05
C VAL A 65 -6.18 -7.56 0.75
N LEU A 66 -4.87 -7.31 0.87
CA LEU A 66 -4.30 -6.01 0.48
C LEU A 66 -4.55 -5.70 -1.01
N ASP A 67 -4.43 -6.71 -1.85
CA ASP A 67 -4.74 -6.58 -3.27
C ASP A 67 -6.23 -6.24 -3.49
N GLN A 68 -7.15 -6.97 -2.86
CA GLN A 68 -8.59 -6.77 -3.04
C GLN A 68 -9.09 -5.42 -2.49
N GLU A 69 -8.58 -4.98 -1.35
CA GLU A 69 -9.11 -3.82 -0.62
C GLU A 69 -8.38 -2.51 -0.91
N ILE A 70 -7.14 -2.59 -1.41
CA ILE A 70 -6.30 -1.39 -1.61
C ILE A 70 -5.77 -1.32 -3.02
N PHE A 71 -4.95 -2.28 -3.45
CA PHE A 71 -4.22 -2.16 -4.71
C PHE A 71 -5.12 -2.36 -5.94
N GLY A 72 -6.10 -3.25 -5.89
CA GLY A 72 -7.11 -3.44 -6.93
C GLY A 72 -7.92 -2.17 -7.17
N PRO A 73 -8.57 -1.59 -6.15
CA PRO A 73 -9.25 -0.30 -6.27
C PRO A 73 -8.33 0.82 -6.77
N ALA A 74 -7.08 0.89 -6.29
CA ALA A 74 -6.12 1.90 -6.74
C ALA A 74 -5.73 1.71 -8.22
N ARG A 75 -5.50 0.48 -8.69
CA ARG A 75 -5.24 0.18 -10.10
C ARG A 75 -6.44 0.51 -10.98
N SER A 76 -7.65 0.17 -10.55
CA SER A 76 -8.87 0.51 -11.30
C SER A 76 -9.09 2.02 -11.42
N LEU A 77 -8.60 2.83 -10.46
CA LEU A 77 -8.60 4.29 -10.55
C LEU A 77 -7.48 4.80 -11.46
N GLU A 78 -6.29 4.20 -11.38
CA GLU A 78 -5.15 4.52 -12.26
C GLU A 78 -5.44 4.20 -13.74
N GLU A 79 -6.13 3.09 -14.03
CA GLU A 79 -6.54 2.67 -15.38
C GLU A 79 -7.59 3.59 -16.03
N GLN A 80 -8.31 4.39 -15.24
CA GLN A 80 -9.28 5.38 -15.75
C GLN A 80 -8.59 6.64 -16.29
N VAL A 81 -7.28 6.79 -16.07
CA VAL A 81 -6.48 7.91 -16.56
C VAL A 81 -5.67 7.41 -17.75
N ASP A 82 -6.00 7.90 -18.94
CA ASP A 82 -5.47 7.44 -20.24
C ASP A 82 -4.04 7.97 -20.51
N GLU A 83 -3.13 7.78 -19.57
CA GLU A 83 -1.72 8.13 -19.72
C GLU A 83 -0.84 6.91 -19.52
N SER A 84 -0.35 6.37 -20.65
CA SER A 84 0.56 5.22 -20.75
C SER A 84 1.94 5.42 -20.06
N GLN A 85 2.13 6.48 -19.27
CA GLN A 85 3.28 6.69 -18.37
C GLN A 85 2.95 6.48 -16.88
N ALA A 86 1.67 6.34 -16.50
CA ALA A 86 1.24 6.25 -15.10
C ALA A 86 1.21 4.82 -14.52
N ARG A 87 1.07 3.77 -15.36
CA ARG A 87 0.83 2.36 -14.95
C ARG A 87 1.90 1.68 -14.07
N ALA A 88 2.99 2.37 -13.73
CA ALA A 88 4.05 1.82 -12.90
C ALA A 88 3.88 2.13 -11.39
N THR A 89 3.01 3.08 -11.02
CA THR A 89 3.08 3.68 -9.67
C THR A 89 2.43 2.79 -8.61
N VAL A 90 1.21 2.31 -8.85
CA VAL A 90 0.53 1.42 -7.89
C VAL A 90 1.27 0.07 -7.81
N ALA A 91 1.76 -0.43 -8.93
CA ALA A 91 2.54 -1.67 -9.01
C ALA A 91 3.86 -1.59 -8.22
N GLU A 92 4.61 -0.49 -8.33
CA GLU A 92 5.86 -0.28 -7.57
C GLU A 92 5.58 -0.26 -6.05
N ILE A 93 4.53 0.44 -5.62
CA ILE A 93 4.15 0.51 -4.21
C ILE A 93 3.72 -0.86 -3.69
N GLN A 94 2.91 -1.59 -4.47
CA GLN A 94 2.48 -2.94 -4.13
C GLN A 94 3.69 -3.87 -3.96
N GLU A 95 4.58 -3.93 -4.95
CA GLU A 95 5.78 -4.77 -4.90
C GLU A 95 6.62 -4.45 -3.66
N LYS A 96 6.79 -3.17 -3.34
CA LYS A 96 7.55 -2.76 -2.16
C LYS A 96 6.90 -3.20 -0.86
N VAL A 97 5.59 -3.03 -0.73
CA VAL A 97 4.83 -3.47 0.47
C VAL A 97 4.91 -4.98 0.61
N GLU A 98 4.73 -5.74 -0.46
CA GLU A 98 4.81 -7.21 -0.44
C GLU A 98 6.20 -7.70 -0.04
N LYS A 99 7.26 -7.11 -0.60
CA LYS A 99 8.65 -7.42 -0.24
C LYS A 99 8.93 -7.15 1.24
N GLU A 100 8.57 -5.96 1.73
CA GLU A 100 8.84 -5.63 3.13
C GLU A 100 7.97 -6.40 4.11
N LEU A 101 6.72 -6.68 3.76
CA LEU A 101 5.86 -7.55 4.57
C LEU A 101 6.43 -8.96 4.66
N THR A 102 6.88 -9.53 3.53
CA THR A 102 7.55 -10.84 3.51
C THR A 102 8.78 -10.84 4.39
N ARG A 103 9.66 -9.83 4.24
CA ARG A 103 10.85 -9.68 5.08
C ARG A 103 10.50 -9.58 6.57
N CYS A 104 9.48 -8.81 6.94
CA CYS A 104 9.06 -8.66 8.33
C CYS A 104 8.51 -9.95 8.93
N VAL A 105 7.99 -10.86 8.11
CA VAL A 105 7.50 -12.17 8.51
C VAL A 105 8.65 -13.17 8.62
N GLU A 106 9.64 -13.10 7.71
CA GLU A 106 10.82 -13.97 7.67
C GLU A 106 11.90 -13.61 8.70
N GLU A 107 11.94 -12.37 9.17
CA GLU A 107 12.75 -11.93 10.32
C GLU A 107 11.88 -11.91 11.60
N PRO A 108 11.63 -13.06 12.26
CA PRO A 108 11.00 -13.05 13.58
C PRO A 108 12.00 -12.39 14.53
N ASP A 109 11.58 -11.24 15.06
CA ASP A 109 12.22 -10.37 16.05
C ASP A 109 13.68 -10.75 16.38
N ARG A 110 14.64 -10.13 15.68
CA ARG A 110 15.95 -9.85 16.28
C ARG A 110 15.76 -8.71 17.28
N MET A 111 15.20 -9.03 18.45
CA MET A 111 15.29 -8.24 19.68
C MET A 111 16.02 -9.04 20.73
#